data_AF-A0AA90V3R1-F1
#
_entry.id   AF-A0AA90V3R1-F1
#
_cell.length_a   1.000
_cell.length_b   1.000
_cell.length_c   1.000
_cell.angle_alpha   90.00
_cell.angle_beta   90.00
_cell.angle_gamma   90.00
#
_symmetry.space_group_name_H-M   'P 1'
#
loop_
_entity.id
_entity.type
_entity.pdbx_description
1 polymer ?
#
loop_
_entity_poly.entity_id
_entity_poly.type
_entity_poly.pdbx_seq_one_letter_code
_entity_poly.pdbx_strand_id
1 'polypeptide(L)'
;MQFISLIFTFSCFCLNCACITTLVRQPHYAGGRCADKLEEYTAVLENRASLDSIAGTYNGVLPPNVETTLTLNADGTYLLIRTFKEKQNEREKLRGTFQVLDGNILMLVHPSSGDNKFYKVRDANHIVLIDSFGNEPQKEVRKNYILKKK
;
A
#
# COMPACT_ATOMS: atom_id res chain seq x y z
N MET A 1 -12.34 -28.87 16.02
CA MET A 1 -11.20 -29.68 15.58
C MET A 1 -11.04 -29.52 14.09
N GLN A 2 -9.79 -29.41 13.65
CA GLN A 2 -9.24 -29.71 12.31
C GLN A 2 -9.52 -28.76 11.14
N PHE A 3 -8.42 -28.10 10.74
CA PHE A 3 -8.03 -27.71 9.39
C PHE A 3 -8.31 -28.81 8.34
N ILE A 4 -8.58 -28.40 7.09
CA ILE A 4 -8.03 -29.02 5.86
C ILE A 4 -7.99 -27.96 4.74
N SER A 5 -6.80 -27.76 4.19
CA SER A 5 -6.47 -27.05 2.95
C SER A 5 -6.72 -27.93 1.72
N LEU A 6 -7.00 -27.34 0.54
CA LEU A 6 -6.50 -27.73 -0.80
C LEU A 6 -7.13 -26.79 -1.86
N ILE A 7 -6.40 -25.83 -2.45
CA ILE A 7 -5.50 -25.90 -3.63
C ILE A 7 -6.22 -26.19 -4.97
N PHE A 8 -6.19 -25.16 -5.82
CA PHE A 8 -6.06 -25.09 -7.30
C PHE A 8 -6.61 -26.23 -8.18
N THR A 9 -7.43 -25.85 -9.17
CA THR A 9 -7.01 -25.95 -10.59
C THR A 9 -7.87 -25.08 -11.50
N PHE A 10 -7.20 -24.21 -12.26
CA PHE A 10 -7.70 -23.55 -13.47
C PHE A 10 -7.96 -24.64 -14.53
N SER A 11 -9.11 -24.61 -15.19
CA SER A 11 -9.22 -25.14 -16.56
C SER A 11 -10.17 -24.26 -17.37
N CYS A 12 -9.64 -23.86 -18.51
CA CYS A 12 -10.19 -22.90 -19.45
C CYS A 12 -10.92 -23.62 -20.60
N PHE A 13 -11.77 -22.86 -21.31
CA PHE A 13 -12.20 -23.05 -22.70
C PHE A 13 -13.10 -24.28 -23.00
N CYS A 14 -14.40 -24.09 -23.26
CA CYS A 14 -15.05 -23.55 -24.48
C CYS A 14 -15.64 -24.69 -25.32
N LEU A 15 -16.89 -24.53 -25.76
CA LEU A 15 -17.30 -24.44 -27.18
C LEU A 15 -18.69 -25.07 -27.45
N ASN A 16 -19.45 -24.37 -28.29
CA ASN A 16 -20.66 -24.79 -29.02
C ASN A 16 -21.99 -24.90 -28.26
N CYS A 17 -22.96 -24.07 -28.63
CA CYS A 17 -23.94 -24.48 -29.65
C CYS A 17 -24.83 -23.30 -30.06
N ALA A 18 -24.98 -23.07 -31.37
CA ALA A 18 -25.92 -22.12 -31.94
C ALA A 18 -27.33 -22.75 -32.03
N CYS A 19 -28.38 -21.98 -31.78
CA CYS A 19 -29.68 -22.20 -32.43
C CYS A 19 -30.57 -20.95 -32.36
N ILE A 20 -31.06 -20.55 -33.54
CA ILE A 20 -32.01 -19.46 -33.81
C ILE A 20 -33.43 -19.93 -33.47
N THR A 21 -34.30 -19.06 -32.93
CA THR A 21 -35.74 -18.95 -33.31
C THR A 21 -36.45 -17.77 -32.62
N THR A 22 -36.97 -16.86 -33.48
CA THR A 22 -38.28 -16.16 -33.44
C THR A 22 -38.81 -15.38 -32.22
N LEU A 23 -39.32 -14.19 -32.56
CA LEU A 23 -39.98 -13.14 -31.77
C LEU A 23 -41.28 -13.56 -31.05
N VAL A 24 -41.55 -12.85 -29.93
CA VAL A 24 -42.82 -12.20 -29.49
C VAL A 24 -43.17 -12.46 -28.02
N ARG A 25 -43.58 -11.36 -27.36
CA ARG A 25 -44.29 -11.19 -26.07
C ARG A 25 -43.45 -11.04 -24.79
N GLN A 26 -43.37 -9.79 -24.33
CA GLN A 26 -43.58 -9.47 -22.90
C GLN A 26 -45.05 -9.80 -22.56
N PRO A 27 -45.41 -10.27 -21.34
CA PRO A 27 -45.12 -9.55 -20.10
C PRO A 27 -44.92 -10.40 -18.82
N HIS A 28 -44.65 -9.69 -17.73
CA HIS A 28 -44.74 -10.05 -16.30
C HIS A 28 -43.46 -10.54 -15.59
N TYR A 29 -43.05 -9.67 -14.66
CA TYR A 29 -42.03 -9.86 -13.63
C TYR A 29 -42.22 -11.16 -12.84
N ALA A 30 -41.21 -12.03 -12.90
CA ALA A 30 -40.92 -12.99 -11.83
C ALA A 30 -39.45 -13.42 -11.92
N GLY A 31 -38.69 -13.16 -10.84
CA GLY A 31 -37.49 -13.93 -10.49
C GLY A 31 -36.17 -13.54 -11.15
N GLY A 32 -35.14 -13.37 -10.31
CA GLY A 32 -33.74 -13.48 -10.73
C GLY A 32 -32.91 -12.21 -10.55
N ARG A 33 -32.55 -11.88 -9.30
CA ARG A 33 -31.30 -11.15 -9.07
C ARG A 33 -30.16 -12.10 -9.39
N CYS A 34 -29.29 -11.67 -10.29
CA CYS A 34 -27.83 -11.75 -10.24
C CYS A 34 -27.34 -11.36 -11.64
N ALA A 35 -27.51 -10.08 -11.99
CA ALA A 35 -26.68 -9.47 -13.00
C ALA A 35 -25.49 -8.88 -12.24
N ASP A 36 -24.32 -9.44 -12.50
CA ASP A 36 -23.03 -8.96 -12.01
C ASP A 36 -22.93 -7.45 -12.18
N LYS A 37 -23.11 -6.73 -11.08
CA LYS A 37 -22.68 -5.35 -10.96
C LYS A 37 -21.25 -5.37 -10.42
N LEU A 38 -20.33 -5.88 -11.23
CA LEU A 38 -18.90 -5.78 -10.99
C LEU A 38 -18.26 -4.81 -12.01
N GLU A 39 -18.93 -3.70 -12.27
CA GLU A 39 -18.37 -2.67 -13.14
C GLU A 39 -18.87 -1.29 -12.73
N GLU A 40 -18.43 -0.84 -11.54
CA GLU A 40 -18.29 0.59 -11.27
C GLU A 40 -17.39 0.83 -10.04
N TYR A 41 -16.11 0.47 -10.13
CA TYR A 41 -15.09 0.92 -9.17
C TYR A 41 -13.76 1.30 -9.85
N THR A 42 -13.79 1.52 -11.16
CA THR A 42 -12.62 1.84 -11.99
C THR A 42 -12.74 3.23 -12.61
N ALA A 43 -13.16 4.22 -11.81
CA ALA A 43 -13.10 5.63 -12.20
C ALA A 43 -12.79 6.58 -11.05
N VAL A 44 -12.15 6.10 -9.98
CA VAL A 44 -11.33 7.01 -9.16
C VAL A 44 -9.94 6.95 -9.78
N LEU A 45 -9.71 7.84 -10.75
CA LEU A 45 -8.37 8.25 -11.19
C LEU A 45 -7.69 8.98 -10.03
N GLU A 46 -7.47 8.27 -8.93
CA GLU A 46 -6.57 8.71 -7.89
C GLU A 46 -5.18 8.55 -8.48
N ASN A 47 -4.42 9.63 -8.42
CA ASN A 47 -3.00 9.69 -8.69
C ASN A 47 -2.27 8.82 -7.65
N ARG A 48 -2.47 7.50 -7.72
CA ARG A 48 -1.77 6.52 -6.89
C ARG A 48 -0.32 6.71 -7.23
N ALA A 49 0.45 7.15 -6.24
CA ALA A 49 1.89 7.21 -6.41
C ALA A 49 2.37 5.82 -6.83
N SER A 50 2.87 5.71 -8.07
CA SER A 50 3.44 4.46 -8.55
C SER A 50 4.63 4.10 -7.66
N LEU A 51 4.85 2.80 -7.42
CA LEU A 51 5.98 2.33 -6.62
C LEU A 51 7.31 2.91 -7.15
N ASP A 52 7.44 3.02 -8.47
CA ASP A 52 8.56 3.68 -9.13
C ASP A 52 8.72 5.16 -8.78
N SER A 53 7.62 5.92 -8.65
CA SER A 53 7.68 7.34 -8.32
C SER A 53 8.18 7.58 -6.90
N ILE A 54 7.80 6.71 -5.96
CA ILE A 54 8.19 6.82 -4.54
C ILE A 54 9.53 6.16 -4.25
N ALA A 55 9.99 5.25 -5.11
CA ALA A 55 11.25 4.55 -4.95
C ALA A 55 12.43 5.53 -4.84
N GLY A 56 13.36 5.21 -3.96
CA GLY A 56 14.54 6.02 -3.68
C GLY A 56 14.93 6.00 -2.21
N THR A 57 15.98 6.75 -1.91
CA THR A 57 16.54 6.86 -0.55
C THR A 57 16.20 8.21 0.04
N TYR A 58 15.58 8.19 1.23
CA TYR A 58 15.19 9.35 2.00
C TYR A 58 16.02 9.44 3.27
N ASN A 59 16.48 10.64 3.61
CA ASN A 59 17.30 10.91 4.78
C ASN A 59 16.69 12.02 5.63
N GLY A 60 16.84 11.92 6.94
CA GLY A 60 16.46 12.98 7.87
C GLY A 60 16.83 12.61 9.30
N VAL A 61 16.65 13.57 10.20
CA VAL A 61 16.91 13.37 11.62
C VAL A 61 15.57 13.42 12.33
N LEU A 62 15.12 12.28 12.85
CA LEU A 62 13.85 12.16 13.55
C LEU A 62 14.04 12.35 15.06
N PRO A 63 13.09 12.95 15.78
CA PRO A 63 13.14 13.03 17.24
C PRO A 63 13.24 11.65 17.89
N PRO A 64 14.03 11.47 18.97
CA PRO A 64 14.91 12.46 19.61
C PRO A 64 16.35 12.45 19.05
N ASN A 65 16.60 13.00 17.87
CA ASN A 65 17.92 13.14 17.23
C ASN A 65 18.54 11.83 16.69
N VAL A 66 17.70 11.00 16.04
CA VAL A 66 18.09 9.75 15.39
C VAL A 66 18.23 9.98 13.90
N GLU A 67 19.44 9.79 13.37
CA GLU A 67 19.67 9.85 11.93
C GLU A 67 19.00 8.65 11.28
N THR A 68 18.05 8.93 10.37
CA THR A 68 17.21 7.93 9.72
C THR A 68 17.43 7.98 8.22
N THR A 69 17.80 6.83 7.65
CA THR A 69 17.86 6.60 6.21
C THR A 69 16.85 5.52 5.86
N LEU A 70 15.89 5.86 5.00
CA LEU A 70 14.86 4.96 4.50
C LEU A 70 15.03 4.80 2.99
N THR A 71 15.35 3.59 2.54
CA THR A 71 15.33 3.22 1.13
C THR A 71 14.06 2.47 0.81
N LEU A 72 13.30 2.97 -0.17
CA LEU A 72 12.13 2.33 -0.74
C LEU A 72 12.49 1.80 -2.13
N ASN A 73 12.23 0.53 -2.37
CA ASN A 73 12.46 -0.11 -3.65
C ASN A 73 11.12 -0.23 -4.42
N ALA A 74 11.20 -0.24 -5.76
CA ALA A 74 10.01 -0.41 -6.61
C ALA A 74 9.37 -1.80 -6.48
N ASP A 75 10.09 -2.78 -5.91
CA ASP A 75 9.60 -4.14 -5.64
C ASP A 75 8.71 -4.24 -4.38
N GLY A 76 8.45 -3.12 -3.68
CA GLY A 76 7.66 -3.10 -2.45
C GLY A 76 8.47 -3.45 -1.19
N THR A 77 9.79 -3.56 -1.28
CA THR A 77 10.67 -3.76 -0.12
C THR A 77 11.27 -2.45 0.37
N TYR A 78 11.59 -2.41 1.66
CA TYR A 78 12.29 -1.27 2.26
C TYR A 78 13.52 -1.69 3.06
N LEU A 79 14.44 -0.74 3.19
CA LEU A 79 15.56 -0.80 4.10
C LEU A 79 15.57 0.46 4.97
N LEU A 80 15.34 0.31 6.27
CA LEU A 80 15.39 1.37 7.26
C LEU A 80 16.67 1.24 8.08
N ILE A 81 17.48 2.28 8.12
CA ILE A 81 18.68 2.38 8.93
C ILE A 81 18.49 3.54 9.90
N ARG A 82 18.75 3.29 11.18
CA ARG A 82 18.73 4.30 12.23
C ARG A 82 20.06 4.30 12.97
N THR A 83 20.64 5.48 13.13
CA THR A 83 21.90 5.69 13.85
C THR A 83 21.62 6.54 15.08
N PHE A 84 21.87 5.97 16.25
CA PHE A 84 21.70 6.66 17.53
C PHE A 84 23.05 7.26 17.96
N LYS A 85 23.07 8.56 18.28
CA LYS A 85 24.30 9.29 18.64
C LYS A 85 24.75 9.04 20.09
N GLU A 86 23.85 8.56 20.95
CA GLU A 86 24.03 8.65 22.40
C GLU A 86 25.00 7.62 22.98
N LYS A 87 25.09 6.41 22.42
CA LYS A 87 25.99 5.35 22.93
C LYS A 87 26.49 4.51 21.76
N GLN A 88 27.79 4.58 21.48
CA GLN A 88 28.54 3.75 20.53
C GLN A 88 27.92 3.53 19.13
N ASN A 89 27.39 4.57 18.47
CA ASN A 89 26.89 4.49 17.08
C ASN A 89 26.07 3.22 16.80
N GLU A 90 25.19 2.84 17.74
CA GLU A 90 24.31 1.69 17.53
C GLU A 90 23.51 1.94 16.25
N ARG A 91 23.72 1.05 15.28
CA ARG A 91 23.10 1.11 13.97
C ARG A 91 22.05 0.03 13.88
N GLU A 92 20.80 0.42 14.03
CA GLU A 92 19.67 -0.46 13.78
C GLU A 92 19.45 -0.56 12.27
N LYS A 93 19.36 -1.79 11.75
CA LYS A 93 19.05 -2.06 10.35
C LYS A 93 17.82 -2.96 10.28
N LEU A 94 16.76 -2.44 9.68
CA LEU A 94 15.49 -3.13 9.50
C LEU A 94 15.19 -3.28 8.02
N ARG A 95 14.79 -4.49 7.60
CA ARG A 95 14.32 -4.78 6.25
C ARG A 95 12.93 -5.36 6.33
N GLY A 96 12.05 -4.96 5.43
CA GLY A 96 10.70 -5.48 5.37
C GLY A 96 10.01 -5.12 4.07
N THR A 97 8.70 -5.29 4.04
CA THR A 97 7.84 -4.89 2.94
C THR A 97 7.03 -3.66 3.34
N PHE A 98 6.72 -2.82 2.36
CA PHE A 98 5.84 -1.69 2.58
C PHE A 98 4.63 -1.78 1.64
N GLN A 99 3.54 -1.14 2.05
CA GLN A 99 2.32 -1.03 1.26
C GLN A 99 1.98 0.44 1.07
N VAL A 100 1.41 0.77 -0.08
CA VAL A 100 0.87 2.11 -0.37
C VAL A 100 -0.64 2.04 -0.18
N LEU A 101 -1.14 2.80 0.79
CA LEU A 101 -2.55 2.98 1.06
C LEU A 101 -3.08 4.22 0.33
N ASP A 102 -4.40 4.38 0.30
CA ASP A 102 -5.05 5.55 -0.28
C ASP A 102 -4.57 6.85 0.41
N GLY A 103 -4.57 7.95 -0.34
CA GLY A 103 -4.02 9.23 0.15
C GLY A 103 -2.49 9.29 0.24
N ASN A 104 -1.78 8.42 -0.50
CA ASN A 104 -0.31 8.37 -0.57
C ASN A 104 0.37 8.10 0.78
N ILE A 105 -0.23 7.21 1.56
CA ILE A 105 0.29 6.78 2.86
C ILE A 105 1.08 5.48 2.67
N LEU A 106 2.35 5.51 3.06
CA LEU A 106 3.23 4.35 3.11
C LEU A 106 3.12 3.68 4.47
N MET A 107 2.80 2.39 4.48
CA MET A 107 2.81 1.55 5.67
C MET A 107 4.02 0.61 5.60
N LEU A 108 5.03 0.83 6.43
CA LEU A 108 6.17 -0.07 6.58
C LEU A 108 5.83 -1.14 7.61
N VAL A 109 5.81 -2.40 7.16
CA VAL A 109 5.53 -3.55 8.02
C VAL A 109 6.82 -3.99 8.69
N HIS A 110 6.84 -4.02 10.03
CA HIS A 110 7.97 -4.57 10.77
C HIS A 110 7.89 -6.11 10.76
N PRO A 111 8.90 -6.84 10.25
CA PRO A 111 8.84 -8.29 10.04
C PRO A 111 8.70 -9.12 11.33
N SER A 112 9.23 -8.62 12.45
CA SER A 112 9.30 -9.33 13.74
C SER A 112 8.31 -8.86 14.80
N SER A 113 8.07 -7.56 14.97
CA SER A 113 7.23 -7.01 16.04
C SER A 113 5.75 -6.85 15.65
N GLY A 114 5.43 -6.84 14.36
CA GLY A 114 4.08 -6.52 13.88
C GLY A 114 3.71 -5.03 14.00
N ASP A 115 4.62 -4.19 14.51
CA ASP A 115 4.43 -2.74 14.52
C ASP A 115 4.54 -2.18 13.11
N ASN A 116 3.65 -1.24 12.77
CA ASN A 116 3.68 -0.57 11.48
C ASN A 116 4.12 0.88 11.65
N LYS A 117 5.02 1.33 10.79
CA LYS A 117 5.42 2.75 10.71
C LYS A 117 4.76 3.38 9.50
N PHE A 118 4.16 4.54 9.69
CA PHE A 118 3.41 5.22 8.66
C PHE A 118 4.14 6.48 8.19
N TYR A 119 4.20 6.68 6.89
CA TYR A 119 4.71 7.91 6.27
C TYR A 119 3.71 8.42 5.25
N LYS A 120 3.61 9.73 5.10
CA LYS A 120 2.82 10.36 4.04
C LYS A 120 3.74 10.97 3.00
N VAL A 121 3.53 10.62 1.74
CA VAL A 121 4.23 11.27 0.63
C VAL A 121 3.59 12.64 0.42
N ARG A 122 4.41 13.70 0.53
CA ARG A 122 3.97 15.08 0.29
C ARG A 122 4.32 15.55 -1.10
N ASP A 123 5.56 15.27 -1.49
CA ASP A 123 6.11 15.61 -2.81
C ASP A 123 6.96 14.42 -3.28
N ALA A 124 7.40 14.44 -4.54
CA ALA A 124 8.31 13.43 -5.09
C ALA A 124 9.61 13.25 -4.28
N ASN A 125 9.99 14.27 -3.50
CA ASN A 125 11.24 14.31 -2.73
C ASN A 125 11.03 14.37 -1.22
N HIS A 126 9.80 14.42 -0.71
CA HIS A 126 9.55 14.63 0.72
C HIS A 126 8.50 13.64 1.24
N ILE A 127 8.88 12.94 2.30
CA ILE A 127 7.96 12.10 3.07
C ILE A 127 7.95 12.57 4.53
N VAL A 128 6.79 12.47 5.16
CA VAL A 128 6.58 12.92 6.55
C VAL A 128 6.17 11.71 7.38
N LEU A 129 6.83 11.49 8.52
CA LEU A 129 6.38 10.50 9.49
C LEU A 129 5.03 10.93 10.06
N ILE A 130 4.04 10.03 10.04
CA ILE A 130 2.69 10.25 10.56
C ILE A 130 2.37 9.26 11.67
N ASP A 131 1.34 9.55 12.45
CA ASP A 131 0.85 8.61 13.46
C ASP A 131 0.13 7.41 12.82
N SER A 132 -0.23 6.41 13.64
CA SER A 132 -0.95 5.22 13.19
C SER A 132 -2.37 5.49 12.71
N PHE A 133 -2.94 6.65 13.03
CA PHE A 133 -4.26 7.09 12.57
C PHE A 133 -4.17 7.87 11.25
N GLY A 134 -2.96 8.08 10.72
CA GLY A 134 -2.72 8.84 9.50
C GLY A 134 -2.67 10.36 9.71
N ASN A 135 -2.65 10.85 10.95
CA ASN A 135 -2.56 12.27 11.22
C ASN A 135 -1.13 12.76 11.11
N GLU A 136 -1.00 13.94 10.51
CA GLU A 136 0.28 14.60 10.39
C GLU A 136 0.66 15.35 11.66
N PRO A 137 1.96 15.47 11.95
CA PRO A 137 2.43 16.29 13.06
C PRO A 137 1.97 17.75 12.90
N GLN A 138 1.77 18.42 14.05
CA GLN A 138 1.41 19.83 14.11
C GLN A 138 2.41 20.68 13.31
N LYS A 139 1.94 21.77 12.69
CA LYS A 139 2.74 22.60 11.77
C LYS A 139 4.08 23.06 12.36
N GLU A 140 4.12 23.32 13.67
CA GLU A 140 5.30 23.79 14.39
C GLU A 140 6.41 22.73 14.46
N VAL A 141 6.06 21.47 14.72
CA VAL A 141 7.01 20.37 14.89
C VAL A 141 7.22 19.54 13.62
N ARG A 142 6.36 19.70 12.60
CA ARG A 142 6.36 18.91 11.36
C ARG A 142 7.73 18.85 10.71
N LYS A 143 8.50 19.94 10.72
CA LYS A 143 9.84 20.02 10.10
C LYS A 143 10.81 18.96 10.63
N ASN A 144 10.62 18.51 11.88
CA ASN A 144 11.45 17.51 12.52
C ASN A 144 11.11 16.08 12.09
N TYR A 145 9.97 15.87 11.42
CA TYR A 145 9.48 14.56 11.01
C TYR A 145 9.59 14.32 9.49
N ILE A 146 10.33 15.18 8.78
CA ILE A 146 10.49 15.11 7.33
C ILE A 146 11.75 14.31 6.99
N LEU A 147 11.60 13.35 6.07
CA LEU A 147 12.73 12.74 5.36
C LEU A 147 12.76 13.27 3.92
N LYS A 148 13.94 13.68 3.49
CA LYS A 148 14.20 14.23 2.15
C LYS A 148 14.86 13.19 1.28
N LYS A 149 14.35 13.03 0.06
CA LYS A 149 14.97 12.19 -0.97
C LYS A 149 16.36 12.74 -1.27
N LYS A 150 17.32 11.83 -1.40
CA LYS A 150 18.70 12.14 -1.77
C LYS A 150 18.78 12.60 -3.22
#